data_AF-A0A1X7USB9-F1
#
_entry.id   AF-A0A1X7USB9-F1
#
_cell.length_a   1.000
_cell.length_b   1.000
_cell.length_c   1.000
_cell.angle_alpha   90.00
_cell.angle_beta   90.00
_cell.angle_gamma   90.00
#
_symmetry.space_group_name_H-M   'P 1'
#
loop_
_entity.id
_entity.type
_entity.pdbx_description
1 polymer ?
#
loop_
_entity_poly.entity_id
_entity_poly.type
_entity_poly.pdbx_seq_one_letter_code
_entity_poly.pdbx_strand_id
1 'polypeptide(L)' 'MASQTNKRTCKTAVRELISFIHGYHAYMEVWTPYIREGLLIKRDPDNIKDGSAVCVLKDGEIFGQIPFNI' A
#
# COMPACT_ATOMS: atom_id res chain seq x y z
N MET A 1 1.27 42.68 -21.60
CA MET A 1 1.90 41.34 -21.61
C MET A 1 1.20 40.48 -20.57
N ALA A 2 0.23 39.66 -20.95
CA ALA A 2 -0.48 38.77 -20.03
C ALA A 2 0.06 37.34 -20.18
N SER A 3 0.85 36.89 -19.21
CA SER A 3 1.35 35.52 -19.14
C SER A 3 0.23 34.61 -18.64
N GLN A 4 -0.32 33.77 -19.52
CA GLN A 4 -1.27 32.73 -19.14
C GLN A 4 -0.50 31.55 -18.55
N THR A 5 -0.57 31.38 -17.22
CA THR A 5 -0.03 30.20 -16.53
C THR A 5 -0.89 28.97 -16.83
N ASN A 6 -0.34 28.05 -17.61
CA ASN A 6 -0.93 26.77 -17.97
C ASN A 6 -0.89 25.81 -16.76
N LYS A 7 -2.04 25.62 -16.10
CA LYS A 7 -2.19 24.66 -14.99
C LYS A 7 -2.18 23.23 -15.56
N ARG A 8 -1.08 22.51 -15.39
CA ARG A 8 -1.00 21.07 -15.73
C ARG A 8 -1.89 20.29 -14.76
N THR A 9 -3.07 19.88 -15.20
CA THR A 9 -3.86 18.86 -14.49
C THR A 9 -3.30 17.49 -14.84
N CYS A 10 -2.49 16.88 -13.98
CA CYS A 10 -2.21 15.45 -14.07
C CYS A 10 -3.44 14.69 -13.57
N LYS A 11 -4.18 14.06 -14.48
CA LYS A 11 -5.24 13.13 -14.10
C LYS A 11 -4.57 11.87 -13.54
N THR A 12 -4.60 11.69 -12.22
CA THR A 12 -4.17 10.45 -11.58
C THR A 12 -5.14 9.34 -11.99
N ALA A 13 -4.70 8.45 -12.87
CA ALA A 13 -5.47 7.26 -13.20
C ALA A 13 -5.43 6.31 -12.01
N VAL A 14 -6.55 6.22 -11.28
CA VAL A 14 -6.71 5.23 -10.22
C VAL A 14 -6.88 3.87 -10.89
N ARG A 15 -5.99 2.93 -10.57
CA ARG A 15 -6.11 1.53 -10.98
C ARG A 15 -6.41 0.71 -9.74
N GLU A 16 -7.48 -0.08 -9.84
CA GLU A 16 -7.79 -1.10 -8.84
C GLU A 16 -7.10 -2.41 -9.25
N LEU A 17 -6.43 -3.04 -8.29
CA LEU A 17 -5.75 -4.33 -8.48
C LEU A 17 -6.19 -5.26 -7.35
N ILE A 18 -6.51 -6.50 -7.72
CA ILE A 18 -6.82 -7.55 -6.74
C ILE A 18 -5.50 -8.13 -6.24
N SER A 19 -5.37 -8.25 -4.92
CA SER A 19 -4.17 -8.74 -4.25
C SER A 19 -4.53 -9.54 -3.00
N PHE A 20 -3.52 -10.09 -2.32
CA PHE A 20 -3.64 -10.84 -1.08
C PHE A 20 -2.49 -10.48 -0.13
N ILE A 21 -2.72 -10.69 1.18
CA ILE A 21 -1.76 -10.36 2.23
C ILE A 21 -0.91 -11.61 2.53
N HIS A 22 0.40 -11.46 2.43
CA HIS A 22 1.36 -12.48 2.81
C HIS A 22 1.89 -12.25 4.23
N GLY A 23 2.27 -13.34 4.90
CA GLY A 23 2.86 -13.30 6.24
C GLY A 23 1.85 -13.24 7.39
N TYR A 24 0.54 -13.42 7.13
CA TYR A 24 -0.50 -13.36 8.17
C TYR A 24 -0.23 -14.27 9.38
N HIS A 25 0.39 -15.44 9.17
CA HIS A 25 0.77 -16.36 10.26
C HIS A 25 1.69 -15.71 11.31
N ALA A 26 2.43 -14.65 10.98
CA ALA A 26 3.24 -13.92 11.96
C ALA A 26 2.43 -12.93 12.81
N TYR A 27 1.21 -12.61 12.40
CA TYR A 27 0.38 -11.54 12.99
C TYR A 27 -1.00 -12.03 13.48
N MET A 28 -1.30 -13.31 13.33
CA MET A 28 -2.61 -13.89 13.66
C MET A 28 -3.00 -13.78 15.16
N GLU A 29 -2.02 -13.58 16.05
CA GLU A 29 -2.29 -13.39 17.48
C GLU A 29 -2.73 -11.96 17.82
N VAL A 30 -2.37 -10.99 16.98
CA VAL A 30 -2.60 -9.55 17.23
C VAL A 30 -3.59 -8.93 16.24
N TRP A 31 -3.85 -9.59 15.12
CA TRP A 31 -4.77 -9.11 14.10
C TRP A 31 -5.67 -10.22 13.57
N THR A 32 -6.96 -9.92 13.48
CA THR A 32 -7.96 -10.75 12.83
C THR A 32 -8.64 -9.91 11.74
N PRO A 33 -8.48 -10.27 10.46
CA PRO A 33 -9.07 -9.51 9.36
C PRO A 33 -10.60 -9.64 9.36
N TYR A 34 -11.29 -8.59 8.94
CA TYR A 34 -12.73 -8.64 8.69
C TYR A 34 -13.10 -8.07 7.32
N ILE A 35 -14.25 -8.51 6.80
CA ILE A 35 -14.72 -8.12 5.47
C ILE A 35 -15.01 -6.61 5.46
N ARG A 36 -14.53 -5.91 4.41
CA ARG A 36 -14.59 -4.45 4.24
C ARG A 36 -13.75 -3.65 5.25
N GLU A 37 -12.78 -4.29 5.90
CA GLU A 37 -11.76 -3.57 6.66
C GLU A 37 -10.92 -2.67 5.72
N GLY A 38 -10.78 -1.41 6.08
CA GLY A 38 -9.90 -0.47 5.39
C GLY A 38 -8.51 -0.53 6.00
N LEU A 39 -7.54 -1.00 5.24
CA LEU A 39 -6.13 -1.07 5.64
C LEU A 39 -5.32 -0.04 4.86
N LEU A 40 -4.27 0.48 5.50
CA LEU A 40 -3.31 1.36 4.83
C LEU A 40 -2.21 0.54 4.19
N ILE A 41 -1.71 1.03 3.06
CA ILE A 41 -0.64 0.38 2.33
C ILE A 41 0.49 1.39 2.19
N LYS A 42 1.71 1.02 2.57
CA LYS A 42 2.89 1.88 2.49
C LYS A 42 4.06 1.12 1.92
N ARG A 43 4.84 1.79 1.07
CA ARG A 43 6.14 1.25 0.64
C ARG A 43 7.09 1.18 1.81
N ASP A 44 7.84 0.10 1.89
CA ASP A 44 8.90 -0.13 2.85
C ASP A 44 10.26 -0.14 2.11
N PRO A 45 10.79 1.05 1.78
CA PRO A 45 12.03 1.17 1.01
C PRO A 45 13.26 0.68 1.80
N ASP A 46 13.14 0.54 3.12
CA ASP A 46 14.20 0.13 4.02
C ASP A 46 14.27 -1.40 4.19
N ASN A 47 13.39 -2.14 3.50
CA ASN A 47 13.42 -3.59 3.52
C ASN A 47 14.66 -4.12 2.77
N ILE A 48 15.62 -4.63 3.54
CA ILE A 48 16.91 -5.17 3.06
C ILE A 48 16.72 -6.29 2.02
N LYS A 49 15.60 -7.02 2.06
CA LYS A 49 15.32 -8.15 1.16
C LYS A 49 14.65 -7.72 -0.14
N ASP A 50 13.82 -6.67 -0.10
CA ASP A 50 13.06 -6.19 -1.26
C ASP A 50 12.83 -4.68 -1.16
N GLY A 51 13.57 -3.89 -1.93
CA GLY A 51 13.41 -2.44 -1.97
C GLY A 51 12.11 -1.94 -2.61
N SER A 52 11.32 -2.84 -3.22
CA SER A 52 9.97 -2.56 -3.71
C SER A 52 8.89 -3.09 -2.78
N ALA A 53 9.24 -3.53 -1.57
CA ALA A 53 8.30 -4.08 -0.62
C ALA A 53 7.19 -3.09 -0.28
N VAL A 54 6.00 -3.64 -0.11
CA VAL A 54 4.81 -2.90 0.27
C VAL A 54 4.20 -3.56 1.49
N CYS A 55 4.15 -2.83 2.59
CA CYS A 55 3.63 -3.29 3.86
C CYS A 55 2.18 -2.83 4.05
N VAL A 56 1.40 -3.68 4.70
CA VAL A 56 0.02 -3.41 5.12
C VAL A 56 0.07 -2.91 6.56
N LEU A 57 -0.55 -1.76 6.81
CA LEU A 57 -0.59 -1.14 8.12
C LEU A 57 -2.00 -0.92 8.64
N LYS A 58 -2.12 -1.01 9.95
CA LYS A 58 -3.29 -0.58 10.71
C LYS A 58 -2.82 0.00 12.04
N ASP A 59 -3.36 1.14 12.44
CA ASP A 59 -3.02 1.83 13.70
C ASP A 59 -1.51 2.05 13.95
N GLY A 60 -0.70 2.12 12.88
CA GLY A 60 0.75 2.30 12.93
C GLY A 60 1.57 1.00 13.02
N GLU A 61 0.92 -0.15 13.14
CA GLU A 61 1.55 -1.47 13.14
C GLU A 61 1.48 -2.14 11.77
N ILE A 62 2.43 -3.03 11.49
CA ILE A 62 2.54 -3.76 10.22
C ILE A 62 1.89 -5.14 10.39
N PHE A 63 0.96 -5.49 9.50
CA PHE A 63 0.17 -6.72 9.56
C PHE A 63 0.40 -7.67 8.38
N GLY A 64 1.40 -7.37 7.55
CA GLY A 64 1.79 -8.21 6.44
C GLY A 64 2.40 -7.42 5.30
N GLN A 65 2.65 -8.15 4.22
CA GLN A 65 3.27 -7.62 3.01
C GLN A 65 2.45 -8.00 1.79
N ILE A 66 2.45 -7.14 0.79
CA ILE A 66 1.84 -7.40 -0.51
C ILE A 66 2.90 -8.07 -1.38
N PRO A 67 2.60 -9.24 -1.98
CA PRO A 67 3.54 -9.92 -2.86
C PRO A 67 3.82 -9.10 -4.11
N PHE A 68 5.07 -9.15 -4.56
CA PHE A 68 5.48 -8.56 -5.83
C PHE A 68 4.97 -9.44 -7.00
N ASN A 69 4.48 -8.79 -8.06
CA ASN A 69 4.03 -9.41 -9.33
C ASN A 69 2.76 -10.26 -9.24
N ILE A 70 1.60 -9.59 -9.19
CA ILE A 70 0.26 -10.19 -9.19
C ILE A 70 -0.37 -10.02 -10.58
#